data_AF-A0AAJ2VQ76-F1
#
_entry.id   AF-A0AAJ2VQ76-F1
#
_cell.length_a   1.000
_cell.length_b   1.000
_cell.length_c   1.000
_cell.angle_alpha   90.00
_cell.angle_beta   90.00
_cell.angle_gamma   90.00
#
_symmetry.space_group_name_H-M   'P 1'
#
loop_
_entity.id
_entity.type
_entity.pdbx_description
1 polymer ?
#
loop_
_entity_poly.entity_id
_entity_poly.type
_entity_poly.pdbx_seq_one_letter_code
_entity_poly.pdbx_strand_id
1 'polypeptide(L)'
;MALRAILLDHDGTIVSSEHIHFQMWVHILSQYGLELSELQYRTHYAGLPTRANALDMVQRFGIDASPDQLIEAKNAATQDYLAS
;
A
#
# COMPACT_ATOMS: atom_id res chain seq x y z
N MET A 1 34.69 6.92 -19.05
CA MET A 1 34.03 7.17 -17.75
C MET A 1 33.68 5.81 -17.16
N ALA A 2 34.20 5.46 -15.98
CA ALA A 2 33.86 4.20 -15.32
C ALA A 2 32.72 4.45 -14.33
N LEU A 3 31.64 3.66 -14.42
CA LEU A 3 30.55 3.67 -13.46
C LEU A 3 31.09 3.21 -12.10
N ARG A 4 30.91 4.02 -11.04
CA ARG A 4 31.51 3.75 -9.71
C ARG A 4 30.52 3.21 -8.68
N ALA A 5 29.23 3.47 -8.84
CA ALA A 5 28.17 2.93 -8.00
C ALA A 5 26.80 3.06 -8.70
N ILE A 6 25.87 2.18 -8.31
CA ILE A 6 24.45 2.26 -8.63
C ILE A 6 23.72 2.25 -7.28
N LEU A 7 22.82 3.21 -7.04
CA LEU A 7 21.85 3.15 -5.96
C LEU A 7 20.55 2.59 -6.54
N LEU A 8 20.17 1.41 -6.06
CA LEU A 8 18.92 0.76 -6.42
C LEU A 8 17.94 0.99 -5.27
N ASP A 9 16.74 1.44 -5.62
CA ASP A 9 15.61 1.39 -4.69
C ASP A 9 15.22 -0.08 -4.45
N HIS A 10 14.69 -0.40 -3.27
CA HIS A 10 14.25 -1.75 -2.94
C HIS A 10 12.86 -2.02 -3.52
N ASP A 11 11.93 -1.08 -3.31
CA ASP A 11 10.52 -1.27 -3.64
C ASP A 11 10.25 -0.94 -5.11
N GLY A 12 9.75 -1.93 -5.86
CA GLY A 12 9.41 -1.79 -7.27
C GLY A 12 10.60 -1.87 -8.25
N THR A 13 11.85 -1.96 -7.76
CA THR A 13 13.05 -2.10 -8.63
C THR A 13 13.70 -3.48 -8.54
N ILE A 14 13.76 -4.11 -7.36
CA ILE A 14 14.32 -5.46 -7.17
C ILE A 14 13.23 -6.47 -6.79
N VAL A 15 12.20 -6.02 -6.06
CA VAL A 15 11.04 -6.83 -5.65
C VAL A 15 9.77 -6.12 -6.11
N SER A 16 8.78 -6.86 -6.61
CA SER A 16 7.45 -6.32 -6.93
C SER A 16 6.61 -6.10 -5.66
N SER A 17 7.21 -5.49 -4.63
CA SER A 17 6.58 -5.22 -3.32
C SER A 17 5.39 -4.29 -3.47
N GLU A 18 5.43 -3.36 -4.43
CA GLU A 18 4.30 -2.48 -4.74
C GLU A 18 3.04 -3.23 -5.17
N HIS A 19 3.18 -4.34 -5.92
CA HIS A 19 2.01 -5.16 -6.27
C HIS A 19 1.41 -5.81 -5.03
N ILE A 20 2.24 -6.27 -4.08
CA ILE A 20 1.79 -6.81 -2.81
C ILE A 20 1.12 -5.73 -1.96
N HIS A 21 1.67 -4.51 -1.92
CA HIS A 21 1.05 -3.40 -1.22
C HIS A 21 -0.33 -3.05 -1.79
N PHE A 22 -0.47 -3.06 -3.11
CA PHE A 22 -1.76 -2.90 -3.79
C PHE A 22 -2.75 -3.99 -3.38
N GLN A 23 -2.37 -5.27 -3.47
CA GLN A 23 -3.24 -6.40 -3.12
C GLN A 23 -3.74 -6.34 -1.68
N MET A 24 -2.88 -5.97 -0.73
CA MET A 24 -3.28 -5.76 0.66
C MET A 24 -4.34 -4.67 0.80
N TRP A 25 -4.20 -3.54 0.08
CA TRP A 25 -5.20 -2.47 0.13
C TRP A 25 -6.52 -2.89 -0.51
N VAL A 26 -6.48 -3.62 -1.63
CA VAL A 26 -7.67 -4.22 -2.24
C VAL A 26 -8.39 -5.11 -1.22
N HIS A 27 -7.65 -5.99 -0.52
CA HIS A 27 -8.22 -6.87 0.49
C HIS A 27 -8.86 -6.09 1.64
N ILE A 28 -8.13 -5.13 2.24
CA ILE A 28 -8.63 -4.32 3.36
C ILE A 28 -9.89 -3.54 2.96
N LEU A 29 -9.88 -2.88 1.80
CA LEU A 29 -11.01 -2.07 1.32
C LEU A 29 -12.23 -2.94 0.97
N SER A 30 -12.02 -4.18 0.50
CA SER A 30 -13.11 -5.11 0.21
C SER A 30 -13.95 -5.45 1.44
N GLN A 31 -13.37 -5.39 2.66
CA GLN A 31 -14.08 -5.62 3.92
C GLN A 31 -15.12 -4.52 4.19
N TYR A 32 -14.97 -3.36 3.56
CA TYR A 32 -15.90 -2.23 3.62
C TYR A 32 -16.78 -2.14 2.37
N GLY A 33 -16.76 -3.15 1.48
CA GLY A 33 -17.52 -3.15 0.23
C GLY A 33 -16.96 -2.20 -0.84
N LEU A 34 -15.70 -1.81 -0.74
CA LEU A 34 -15.04 -0.90 -1.67
C LEU A 34 -14.10 -1.66 -2.61
N GLU A 35 -14.09 -1.26 -3.87
CA GLU A 35 -13.13 -1.74 -4.87
C GLU A 35 -12.05 -0.68 -5.11
N LEU A 36 -10.79 -1.11 -5.12
CA LEU A 36 -9.65 -0.27 -5.47
C LEU A 36 -9.03 -0.76 -6.78
N SER A 37 -9.16 0.04 -7.84
CA SER A 37 -8.51 -0.29 -9.10
C SER A 37 -7.00 -0.03 -9.04
N GLU A 38 -6.23 -0.79 -9.84
CA GLU A 38 -4.79 -0.58 -9.95
C GLU A 38 -4.45 0.84 -10.46
N LEU A 39 -5.27 1.39 -11.37
CA LEU A 39 -5.09 2.76 -11.87
C LEU A 39 -5.25 3.79 -10.74
N GLN A 40 -6.28 3.65 -9.90
CA GLN A 40 -6.45 4.54 -8.74
C GLN A 40 -5.29 4.39 -7.76
N TYR A 41 -4.87 3.16 -7.47
CA TYR A 41 -3.72 2.91 -6.60
C TYR A 41 -2.46 3.59 -7.10
N ARG A 42 -2.11 3.39 -8.37
CA ARG A 42 -0.90 3.99 -8.97
C ARG A 42 -0.97 5.51 -9.05
N THR A 43 -2.16 6.07 -9.22
CA THR A 43 -2.35 7.53 -9.35
C THR A 43 -2.31 8.24 -8.00
N HIS A 44 -2.79 7.59 -6.93
CA HIS A 44 -3.06 8.26 -5.65
C HIS A 44 -2.30 7.71 -4.45
N TYR A 45 -1.84 6.45 -4.49
CA TYR A 45 -1.42 5.73 -3.28
C TYR A 45 -0.03 5.07 -3.38
N ALA A 46 0.42 4.71 -4.58
CA ALA A 46 1.73 4.09 -4.80
C ALA A 46 2.87 5.01 -4.32
N GLY A 47 3.82 4.44 -3.58
CA GLY A 47 4.96 5.16 -3.00
C GLY A 47 4.63 6.12 -1.85
N LEU A 48 3.38 6.23 -1.42
CA LEU A 48 3.01 7.02 -0.24
C LEU A 48 3.10 6.19 1.04
N PRO A 49 3.44 6.81 2.19
CA PRO A 49 3.43 6.12 3.48
C PRO A 49 2.04 5.56 3.82
N THR A 50 2.00 4.37 4.43
CA THR A 50 0.75 3.71 4.89
C THR A 50 -0.20 4.64 5.63
N ARG A 51 0.32 5.51 6.51
CA ARG A 51 -0.48 6.49 7.25
C ARG A 51 -1.16 7.51 6.34
N ALA A 52 -0.45 8.01 5.33
CA ALA A 52 -1.00 8.97 4.36
C ALA A 52 -2.11 8.32 3.52
N ASN A 53 -1.89 7.07 3.08
CA ASN A 53 -2.90 6.28 2.37
C ASN A 53 -4.14 6.06 3.23
N ALA A 54 -3.98 5.59 4.47
CA ALA A 54 -5.11 5.35 5.37
C ALA A 54 -5.95 6.60 5.64
N LEU A 55 -5.30 7.75 5.85
CA LEU A 55 -5.99 9.04 6.03
C LEU A 55 -6.83 9.43 4.81
N ASP A 56 -6.23 9.40 3.61
CA ASP A 56 -6.95 9.73 2.37
C ASP A 56 -8.06 8.72 2.08
N MET A 57 -7.83 7.41 2.26
CA MET A 57 -8.82 6.38 1.96
C MET A 57 -10.05 6.50 2.86
N VAL A 58 -9.88 6.73 4.16
CA VAL A 58 -11.01 6.97 5.08
C VAL A 58 -11.81 8.19 4.64
N GLN A 59 -11.13 9.30 4.32
CA GLN A 59 -11.79 10.55 3.92
C GLN A 59 -12.47 10.44 2.54
N ARG A 60 -11.78 9.89 1.55
CA ARG A 60 -12.20 9.84 0.14
C ARG A 60 -13.33 8.84 -0.08
N PHE A 61 -13.28 7.70 0.59
CA PHE A 61 -14.28 6.64 0.44
C PHE A 61 -15.37 6.68 1.52
N GLY A 62 -15.26 7.56 2.51
CA GLY A 62 -16.25 7.69 3.58
C GLY A 62 -16.36 6.42 4.43
N ILE A 63 -15.23 5.78 4.71
CA ILE A 63 -15.18 4.53 5.49
C ILE A 63 -15.58 4.83 6.92
N ASP A 64 -16.51 4.04 7.48
CA ASP A 64 -16.87 4.07 8.89
C ASP A 64 -15.83 3.33 9.75
N ALA A 65 -14.58 3.80 9.68
CA ALA A 65 -13.45 3.34 10.46
C ALA A 65 -12.43 4.47 10.62
N SER A 66 -11.66 4.41 11.69
CA SER A 66 -10.54 5.32 11.89
C SER A 66 -9.36 4.96 10.96
N PRO A 67 -8.53 5.95 10.57
CA PRO A 67 -7.29 5.69 9.84
C PRO A 67 -6.36 4.69 10.56
N ASP A 68 -6.35 4.72 11.90
CA ASP A 68 -5.52 3.81 12.70
C ASP A 68 -5.93 2.34 12.53
N GLN A 69 -7.23 2.05 12.37
CA GLN A 69 -7.71 0.69 12.07
C GLN A 69 -7.19 0.19 10.71
N LEU A 70 -7.16 1.05 9.69
CA LEU A 70 -6.59 0.71 8.37
C LEU A 70 -5.07 0.50 8.45
N ILE A 71 -4.37 1.31 9.25
CA ILE A 71 -2.93 1.18 9.47
C ILE A 71 -2.61 -0.16 10.17
N GLU A 72 -3.36 -0.51 11.21
CA GLU A 72 -3.22 -1.78 11.93
C GLU A 72 -3.48 -2.97 11.00
N ALA A 73 -4.57 -2.95 10.23
CA ALA A 73 -4.86 -3.99 9.25
C ALA A 73 -3.75 -4.13 8.19
N LYS A 74 -3.22 -3.01 7.71
CA LYS A 74 -2.11 -3.01 6.75
C LYS A 74 -0.81 -3.56 7.35
N ASN A 75 -0.51 -3.21 8.60
CA ASN A 75 0.66 -3.72 9.32
C ASN A 75 0.54 -5.22 9.55
N ALA A 76 -0.63 -5.70 9.99
CA ALA A 76 -0.90 -7.12 10.18
C ALA A 76 -0.71 -7.91 8.87
N ALA A 77 -1.33 -7.46 7.77
CA ALA A 77 -1.16 -8.09 6.46
C ALA A 77 0.32 -8.12 6.00
N THR A 78 1.07 -7.06 6.30
CA THR A 78 2.51 -6.99 5.99
C THR A 78 3.31 -8.00 6.81
N GLN A 79 3.01 -8.16 8.10
CA GLN A 79 3.66 -9.16 8.95
C GLN A 79 3.36 -10.58 8.47
N ASP A 80 2.10 -10.87 8.11
CA ASP A 80 1.69 -12.17 7.60
C ASP A 80 2.43 -12.52 6.31
N TYR A 81 2.58 -11.56 5.39
CA TYR A 81 3.35 -11.74 4.14
C TYR A 81 4.84 -11.98 4.39
N LEU A 82 5.43 -11.35 5.41
CA LEU A 82 6.84 -11.55 5.75
C LEU A 82 7.11 -12.86 6.51
N ALA A 83 6.08 -13.44 7.12
CA ALA A 83 6.15 -14.71 7.85
C ALA A 83 5.96 -15.95 6.96
N SER A 84 5.53 -15.77 5.70
CA SER A 84 5.35 -16.82 4.70
C SER A 84 6.61 -17.08 3.86
#